data_AF-A0A2M7XYU0-F1
#
_entry.id   AF-A0A2M7XYU0-F1
#
_cell.length_a   1.000
_cell.length_b   1.000
_cell.length_c   1.000
_cell.angle_alpha   90.00
_cell.angle_beta   90.00
_cell.angle_gamma   90.00
#
_symmetry.space_group_name_H-M   'P 1'
#
loop_
_entity.id
_entity.type
_entity.pdbx_description
1 polymer ?
#
loop_
_entity_poly.entity_id
_entity_poly.type
_entity_poly.pdbx_seq_one_letter_code
_entity_poly.pdbx_strand_id
1 'polypeptide(L)'
;MIKIQNNEKIILPLLLVVFFITYHYFAFYQNDFKKIFAYIKYTFSQNQYEQIQEFHPFFYVYKIAQETKDSKINVIYVRTKVEEKNRQFLDELNIMINYFFYPRFVKPYSLTQFYKLKLKSGDIIIADFTLHTDEKLMKNIKIIPFTRKNLFRINKWPEDDYNIYEVI
;
A
#
# COMPACT_ATOMS: atom_id res chain seq x y z
N MET A 1 24.35 -52.39 9.06
CA MET A 1 22.89 -52.52 8.88
C MET A 1 22.23 -51.40 9.68
N ILE A 2 21.85 -50.30 9.03
CA ILE A 2 21.36 -49.09 9.70
C ILE A 2 19.91 -49.33 10.15
N LYS A 3 19.65 -49.26 11.46
CA LYS A 3 18.31 -49.39 12.05
C LYS A 3 17.59 -48.06 11.87
N ILE A 4 16.86 -47.94 10.75
CA ILE A 4 15.95 -46.82 10.47
C ILE A 4 14.87 -46.80 11.56
N GLN A 5 14.86 -45.75 12.39
CA GLN A 5 13.86 -45.56 13.45
C GLN A 5 12.47 -45.34 12.81
N ASN A 6 11.40 -45.83 13.46
CA ASN A 6 10.03 -45.82 12.92
C ASN A 6 9.53 -44.45 12.41
N ASN A 7 10.11 -43.35 12.87
CA ASN A 7 9.77 -42.00 12.43
C ASN A 7 10.21 -41.71 10.98
N GLU A 8 11.36 -42.24 10.54
CA GLU A 8 11.88 -42.03 9.18
C GLU A 8 11.02 -42.72 8.12
N LYS A 9 10.37 -43.84 8.47
CA LYS A 9 9.42 -44.56 7.60
C LYS A 9 8.15 -43.76 7.30
N ILE A 10 7.80 -42.80 8.15
CA ILE A 10 6.59 -41.96 7.99
C ILE A 10 6.96 -40.59 7.39
N ILE A 11 8.11 -40.04 7.76
CA ILE A 11 8.57 -38.73 7.30
C ILE A 11 8.86 -38.73 5.80
N LEU A 12 9.49 -39.78 5.26
CA LEU A 12 9.85 -39.84 3.84
C LEU A 12 8.62 -39.86 2.91
N PRO A 13 7.59 -40.70 3.14
CA PRO A 13 6.33 -40.63 2.39
C PRO A 13 5.65 -39.26 2.48
N LEU A 14 5.65 -38.63 3.66
CA LEU A 14 5.05 -37.32 3.86
C LEU A 14 5.77 -36.23 3.04
N LEU A 15 7.10 -36.23 3.06
CA LEU A 15 7.91 -35.30 2.27
C LEU A 15 7.70 -35.50 0.77
N LEU A 16 7.58 -36.75 0.31
CA LEU A 16 7.27 -37.04 -1.08
C LEU A 16 5.89 -36.51 -1.48
N VAL A 17 4.86 -36.70 -0.64
CA VAL A 17 3.51 -36.15 -0.88
C VAL A 17 3.55 -34.63 -0.97
N VAL A 18 4.21 -33.95 -0.03
CA VAL A 18 4.35 -32.48 -0.05
C VAL A 18 5.10 -32.03 -1.30
N PHE A 19 6.18 -32.73 -1.68
CA PHE A 19 6.95 -32.46 -2.89
C PHE A 19 6.09 -32.63 -4.14
N PHE A 20 5.31 -33.70 -4.28
CA PHE A 20 4.45 -33.91 -5.44
C PHE A 20 3.34 -32.86 -5.52
N ILE A 21 2.75 -32.46 -4.39
CA ILE A 21 1.78 -31.36 -4.35
C ILE A 21 2.45 -30.06 -4.84
N THR A 22 3.56 -29.66 -4.22
CA THR A 22 4.26 -28.42 -4.61
C THR A 22 4.76 -28.46 -6.05
N TYR A 23 5.30 -29.58 -6.51
CA TYR A 23 5.72 -29.78 -7.90
C TYR A 23 4.55 -29.69 -8.87
N HIS A 24 3.41 -30.31 -8.54
CA HIS A 24 2.22 -30.26 -9.40
C HIS A 24 1.64 -28.84 -9.48
N TYR A 25 1.54 -28.14 -8.35
CA TYR A 25 1.14 -26.73 -8.34
C TYR A 25 2.13 -25.86 -9.12
N PHE A 26 3.44 -26.03 -8.91
CA PHE A 26 4.45 -25.27 -9.62
C PHE A 26 4.42 -25.54 -11.14
N ALA A 27 4.29 -26.80 -11.55
CA ALA A 27 4.17 -27.20 -12.94
C ALA A 27 2.88 -26.65 -13.58
N PHE A 28 1.76 -26.68 -12.85
CA PHE A 28 0.50 -26.06 -13.26
C PHE A 28 0.68 -24.55 -13.50
N TYR A 29 1.30 -23.82 -12.55
CA TYR A 29 1.56 -22.38 -12.71
C TYR A 29 2.52 -22.07 -13.86
N GLN A 30 3.51 -22.91 -14.11
CA GLN A 30 4.45 -22.68 -15.22
C GLN A 30 3.86 -23.02 -16.58
N ASN A 31 3.12 -24.12 -16.70
CA ASN A 31 2.73 -24.68 -17.99
C ASN A 31 1.27 -24.42 -18.35
N ASP A 32 0.35 -24.58 -17.41
CA ASP A 32 -1.08 -24.55 -17.69
C ASP A 32 -1.68 -23.17 -17.42
N PHE A 33 -1.26 -22.49 -16.36
CA PHE A 33 -1.66 -21.11 -16.10
C PHE A 33 -1.25 -20.19 -17.25
N LYS A 34 -0.03 -20.32 -17.80
CA LYS A 34 0.39 -19.53 -18.98
C LYS A 34 -0.49 -19.80 -20.21
N LYS A 35 -0.88 -21.05 -20.44
CA LYS A 35 -1.80 -21.41 -21.54
C LYS A 35 -3.19 -20.82 -21.32
N ILE A 36 -3.75 -20.99 -20.13
CA ILE A 36 -5.05 -20.41 -19.74
C ILE A 36 -5.00 -18.89 -19.89
N PHE A 37 -3.96 -18.25 -19.38
CA PHE A 37 -3.76 -16.81 -19.46
C PHE A 37 -3.61 -16.32 -20.90
N ALA A 38 -3.00 -17.11 -21.80
CA ALA A 38 -2.90 -16.80 -23.22
C ALA A 38 -4.25 -16.86 -23.96
N TYR A 39 -5.21 -17.66 -23.47
CA TYR A 39 -6.58 -17.69 -24.01
C TYR A 39 -7.46 -16.56 -23.48
N ILE A 40 -7.09 -15.96 -22.35
CA ILE A 40 -7.74 -14.75 -21.91
C ILE A 40 -7.14 -13.60 -22.73
N LYS A 41 -7.94 -12.98 -23.60
CA LYS A 41 -7.56 -11.76 -24.33
C LYS A 41 -7.40 -10.58 -23.35
N TYR A 42 -6.38 -10.61 -22.51
CA TYR A 42 -5.97 -9.47 -21.69
C TYR A 42 -4.98 -8.63 -22.47
N THR A 43 -5.49 -7.72 -23.30
CA THR A 43 -4.77 -6.49 -23.61
C THR A 43 -5.01 -5.56 -22.43
N PHE A 44 -4.05 -5.40 -21.53
CA PHE A 44 -4.06 -4.27 -20.60
C PHE A 44 -4.00 -3.00 -21.43
N SER A 45 -5.16 -2.45 -21.81
CA SER A 45 -5.20 -1.09 -22.31
C SER A 45 -4.83 -0.19 -21.14
N GLN A 46 -4.06 0.86 -21.41
CA GLN A 46 -3.56 1.79 -20.40
C GLN A 46 -4.70 2.35 -19.51
N ASN A 47 -5.91 2.47 -20.09
CA ASN A 47 -7.13 2.88 -19.40
C ASN A 47 -7.71 1.85 -18.42
N GLN A 48 -7.56 0.53 -18.64
CA GLN A 48 -8.20 -0.47 -17.78
C GLN A 48 -7.54 -0.56 -16.40
N TYR A 49 -6.22 -0.39 -16.31
CA TYR A 49 -5.54 -0.36 -15.02
C TYR A 49 -5.98 0.86 -14.20
N GLU A 50 -6.02 2.04 -14.81
CA GLU A 50 -6.52 3.24 -14.13
C GLU A 50 -7.99 3.09 -13.73
N GLN A 51 -8.83 2.54 -14.60
CA GLN A 51 -10.23 2.22 -14.28
C GLN A 51 -10.34 1.27 -13.07
N ILE A 52 -9.49 0.25 -12.97
CA ILE A 52 -9.48 -0.65 -11.81
C ILE A 52 -8.96 0.08 -10.56
N GLN A 53 -7.90 0.87 -10.70
CA GLN A 53 -7.31 1.65 -9.60
C GLN A 53 -8.28 2.71 -9.06
N GLU A 54 -9.14 3.28 -9.90
CA GLU A 54 -10.18 4.20 -9.48
C GLU A 54 -11.06 3.61 -8.38
N PHE A 55 -11.26 2.29 -8.36
CA PHE A 55 -12.06 1.65 -7.31
C PHE A 55 -11.30 1.45 -6.00
N HIS A 56 -9.96 1.57 -5.99
CA HIS A 56 -9.14 1.35 -4.80
C HIS A 56 -9.30 2.49 -3.77
N PRO A 57 -9.31 2.21 -2.44
CA PRO A 57 -9.47 3.25 -1.42
C PRO A 57 -8.37 4.33 -1.43
N PHE A 58 -7.19 3.96 -1.94
CA PHE A 58 -6.01 4.83 -2.02
C PHE A 58 -5.76 5.39 -3.43
N PHE A 59 -6.77 5.40 -4.30
CA PHE A 59 -6.66 5.92 -5.67
C PHE A 59 -6.08 7.33 -5.74
N TYR A 60 -6.49 8.22 -4.82
CA TYR A 60 -6.00 9.60 -4.82
C TYR A 60 -4.52 9.70 -4.41
N VAL A 61 -4.04 8.80 -3.55
CA VAL A 61 -2.61 8.66 -3.26
C VAL A 61 -1.85 8.23 -4.52
N TYR A 62 -2.38 7.26 -5.27
CA TYR A 62 -1.83 6.87 -6.57
C TYR A 62 -1.78 8.05 -7.55
N LYS A 63 -2.86 8.82 -7.67
CA LYS A 63 -2.94 9.97 -8.57
C LYS A 63 -1.88 11.03 -8.23
N ILE A 64 -1.74 11.38 -6.96
CA ILE A 64 -0.68 12.29 -6.50
C ILE A 64 0.70 11.72 -6.82
N ALA A 65 0.92 10.43 -6.61
CA ALA A 65 2.20 9.80 -6.92
C ALA A 65 2.54 9.90 -8.41
N GLN A 66 1.56 9.77 -9.32
CA GLN A 66 1.77 9.98 -10.76
C GLN A 66 2.04 11.45 -11.09
N GLU A 67 1.27 12.39 -10.53
CA GLU A 67 1.42 13.83 -10.76
C GLU A 67 2.75 14.40 -10.20
N THR A 68 3.28 13.78 -9.15
CA THR A 68 4.50 14.23 -8.46
C THR A 68 5.76 13.45 -8.83
N LYS A 69 5.65 12.49 -9.76
CA LYS A 69 6.76 11.62 -10.18
C LYS A 69 7.94 12.42 -10.73
N ASP A 70 7.65 13.41 -11.56
CA ASP A 70 8.65 14.25 -12.26
C ASP A 70 8.64 15.71 -11.79
N SER A 71 7.84 16.05 -10.79
CA SER A 71 7.70 17.42 -10.29
C SER A 71 8.61 17.70 -9.09
N LYS A 72 8.95 18.98 -8.89
CA LYS A 72 9.68 19.44 -7.69
C LYS A 72 8.78 19.51 -6.44
N ILE A 73 7.53 19.06 -6.53
CA ILE A 73 6.57 19.09 -5.44
C ILE A 73 7.03 18.15 -4.34
N ASN A 74 7.09 18.67 -3.11
CA ASN A 74 7.37 17.85 -1.96
C ASN A 74 6.09 17.18 -1.49
N VAL A 75 6.16 15.87 -1.24
CA VAL A 75 5.06 15.13 -0.62
C VAL A 75 5.46 14.79 0.80
N ILE A 76 4.63 15.18 1.74
CA ILE A 76 4.85 15.05 3.18
C ILE A 76 3.81 14.08 3.71
N TYR A 77 4.25 12.99 4.33
CA TYR A 77 3.35 12.07 5.03
C TYR A 77 3.40 12.35 6.52
N VAL A 78 2.25 12.70 7.12
CA VAL A 78 2.11 12.92 8.56
C VAL A 78 1.33 11.76 9.17
N ARG A 79 1.90 11.18 10.23
CA ARG A 79 1.34 10.02 10.92
C ARG A 79 1.21 10.29 12.41
N THR A 80 0.05 9.99 13.00
CA THR A 80 -0.20 10.20 14.44
C THR A 80 0.65 9.29 15.33
N LYS A 81 0.68 7.98 15.02
CA LYS A 81 1.40 6.96 15.79
C LYS A 81 2.69 6.57 15.09
N VAL A 82 3.74 7.39 15.25
CA VAL A 82 5.12 6.96 14.96
C VAL A 82 5.64 6.20 16.19
N GLU A 83 5.00 5.07 16.54
CA GLU A 83 5.49 4.22 17.63
C GLU A 83 6.55 3.26 17.11
N GLU A 84 7.83 3.54 17.39
CA GLU A 84 8.96 2.65 17.07
C GLU A 84 8.85 1.27 17.75
N LYS A 85 8.08 1.16 18.83
CA LYS A 85 7.98 -0.05 19.66
C LYS A 85 6.98 -1.10 19.15
N ASN A 86 6.03 -0.73 18.29
CA ASN A 86 5.05 -1.65 17.71
C ASN A 86 5.35 -1.87 16.21
N ARG A 87 6.45 -2.58 15.93
CA ARG A 87 6.85 -2.95 14.54
C ARG A 87 5.79 -3.74 13.77
N GLN A 88 4.78 -4.27 14.45
CA GLN A 88 3.75 -5.13 13.87
C GLN A 88 2.51 -4.37 13.36
N PHE A 89 2.35 -3.08 13.67
CA PHE A 89 1.23 -2.30 13.12
C PHE A 89 1.61 -1.74 11.75
N LEU A 90 1.47 -2.61 10.75
CA LEU A 90 1.50 -2.25 9.34
C LEU A 90 0.27 -1.40 9.03
N ASP A 91 0.49 -0.08 9.00
CA ASP A 91 -0.52 0.87 8.55
C ASP A 91 -0.67 0.76 7.03
N GLU A 92 -1.88 0.45 6.59
CA GLU A 92 -2.22 0.24 5.18
C GLU A 92 -1.90 1.48 4.35
N LEU A 93 -2.12 2.68 4.89
CA LEU A 93 -1.78 3.93 4.21
C LEU A 93 -0.28 4.05 3.99
N ASN A 94 0.53 3.73 5.00
CA ASN A 94 1.99 3.74 4.89
C ASN A 94 2.48 2.72 3.84
N ILE A 95 1.90 1.52 3.80
CA ILE A 95 2.22 0.53 2.76
C ILE A 95 1.89 1.11 1.38
N MET A 96 0.71 1.68 1.21
CA MET A 96 0.25 2.21 -0.07
C MET A 96 1.06 3.41 -0.53
N ILE A 97 1.45 4.32 0.37
CA ILE A 97 2.37 5.42 0.06
C ILE A 97 3.71 4.86 -0.43
N ASN A 98 4.32 3.92 0.30
CA ASN A 98 5.60 3.34 -0.12
C ASN A 98 5.50 2.61 -1.48
N TYR A 99 4.37 1.95 -1.74
CA TYR A 99 4.12 1.26 -3.00
C TYR A 99 3.96 2.24 -4.17
N PHE A 100 3.09 3.25 -4.04
CA PHE A 100 2.78 4.17 -5.14
C PHE A 100 3.90 5.16 -5.44
N PHE A 101 4.66 5.59 -4.43
CA PHE A 101 5.76 6.54 -4.62
C PHE A 101 7.08 5.89 -5.03
N TYR A 102 7.18 4.56 -5.08
CA TYR A 102 8.41 3.87 -5.45
C TYR A 102 8.97 4.37 -6.81
N PRO A 103 10.29 4.63 -6.94
CA PRO A 103 11.36 4.39 -5.95
C PRO A 103 11.59 5.53 -4.94
N ARG A 104 10.80 6.62 -5.00
CA ARG A 104 10.91 7.75 -4.08
C ARG A 104 10.38 7.34 -2.69
N PHE A 105 11.22 7.45 -1.68
CA PHE A 105 10.81 7.22 -0.30
C PHE A 105 10.16 8.47 0.30
N VAL A 106 8.91 8.35 0.74
CA VAL A 106 8.19 9.42 1.45
C VAL A 106 8.31 9.17 2.95
N LYS A 107 9.18 9.94 3.60
CA LYS A 107 9.45 9.78 5.04
C LYS A 107 8.19 10.13 5.87
N PRO A 108 7.74 9.26 6.78
CA PRO A 108 6.67 9.60 7.72
C PRO A 108 7.18 10.57 8.78
N TYR A 109 6.39 11.59 9.09
CA TYR A 109 6.62 12.56 10.16
C TYR A 109 5.56 12.40 11.25
N SER A 110 5.98 12.41 12.51
CA SER A 110 5.03 12.62 13.61
C SER A 110 4.48 14.04 13.56
N LEU A 111 3.31 14.25 14.20
CA LEU A 111 2.71 15.59 14.29
C LEU A 111 3.70 16.62 14.88
N THR A 112 4.48 16.25 15.90
CA THR A 112 5.49 17.14 16.52
C THR A 112 6.65 17.49 15.58
N GLN A 113 7.06 16.56 14.70
CA GLN A 113 8.09 16.82 13.70
C GLN A 113 7.54 17.67 12.56
N PHE A 114 6.29 17.42 12.16
CA PHE A 114 5.61 18.18 11.13
C PHE A 114 5.54 19.67 11.45
N TYR A 115 5.19 20.06 12.69
CA TYR A 115 5.20 21.46 13.12
C TYR A 115 6.56 22.17 13.02
N LYS A 116 7.67 21.43 12.92
CA LYS A 116 9.02 21.98 12.78
C LYS A 116 9.47 22.10 11.32
N LEU A 117 8.69 21.57 10.38
CA LEU A 117 9.01 21.63 8.95
C LEU A 117 8.74 23.03 8.40
N LYS A 118 9.61 23.47 7.49
CA LYS A 118 9.37 24.65 6.66
C LYS A 118 8.62 24.21 5.42
N LEU A 119 7.31 24.45 5.40
CA LEU A 119 6.44 24.15 4.26
C LEU A 119 6.64 25.18 3.15
N LYS A 120 6.55 24.74 1.89
CA LYS A 120 6.54 25.61 0.71
C LYS A 120 5.17 25.55 0.05
N SER A 121 4.73 26.68 -0.53
CA SER A 121 3.53 26.72 -1.36
C SER A 121 3.60 25.67 -2.47
N GLY A 122 2.52 24.91 -2.64
CA GLY A 122 2.41 23.77 -3.54
C GLY A 122 2.87 22.42 -2.96
N ASP A 123 3.41 22.37 -1.74
CA ASP A 123 3.70 21.08 -1.08
C ASP A 123 2.39 20.32 -0.80
N ILE A 124 2.41 19.00 -0.97
CA ILE A 124 1.26 18.13 -0.72
C ILE A 124 1.46 17.36 0.58
N ILE A 125 0.45 17.36 1.44
CA ILE A 125 0.46 16.68 2.73
C ILE A 125 -0.57 15.56 2.70
N ILE A 126 -0.15 14.34 3.04
CA ILE A 126 -1.01 13.18 3.26
C ILE A 126 -0.99 12.89 4.76
N ALA A 127 -2.16 12.82 5.41
CA ALA A 127 -2.24 12.59 6.85
C ALA A 127 -3.22 11.47 7.19
N ASP A 128 -2.86 10.57 8.12
CA ASP A 128 -3.73 9.46 8.60
C ASP A 128 -4.87 9.92 9.54
N PHE A 129 -5.10 11.22 9.62
CA PHE A 129 -6.02 11.89 10.53
C PHE A 129 -6.38 13.25 9.97
N THR A 130 -7.42 13.86 10.54
CA THR A 130 -7.68 15.27 10.32
C THR A 130 -6.65 16.07 11.10
N LEU A 131 -5.83 16.87 10.42
CA LEU A 131 -5.01 17.89 11.07
C LEU A 131 -5.98 18.82 11.82
N HIS A 132 -6.16 18.58 13.12
CA HIS A 132 -7.06 19.35 13.98
C HIS A 132 -6.76 20.85 13.86
N THR A 133 -7.80 21.66 14.10
CA THR A 133 -7.96 23.12 14.02
C THR A 133 -6.87 23.95 14.73
N ASP A 134 -5.60 23.76 14.37
CA ASP A 134 -4.60 24.79 14.58
C ASP A 134 -4.87 25.87 13.53
N GLU A 135 -5.50 26.97 13.97
CA GLU A 135 -5.84 28.10 13.11
C GLU A 135 -4.64 28.61 12.31
N LYS A 136 -3.42 28.47 12.82
CA LYS A 136 -2.22 28.89 12.09
C LYS A 136 -1.90 27.97 10.93
N LEU A 137 -2.12 26.67 11.08
CA LEU A 137 -1.89 25.70 10.01
C LEU A 137 -3.00 25.74 8.97
N MET A 138 -4.26 25.80 9.41
CA MET A 138 -5.44 25.94 8.54
C MET A 138 -5.39 27.18 7.63
N LYS A 139 -4.68 28.25 8.02
CA LYS A 139 -4.48 29.43 7.17
C LYS A 139 -3.58 29.16 5.96
N ASN A 140 -2.67 28.18 6.08
CA ASN A 140 -1.63 27.92 5.09
C ASN A 140 -1.80 26.56 4.40
N ILE A 141 -2.84 25.79 4.74
CA ILE A 141 -3.15 24.51 4.09
C ILE A 141 -4.61 24.48 3.66
N LYS A 142 -4.85 23.91 2.49
CA LYS A 142 -6.19 23.69 1.93
C LYS A 142 -6.43 22.21 1.79
N ILE A 143 -7.57 21.73 2.26
CA ILE A 143 -7.97 20.34 2.02
C ILE A 143 -8.24 20.13 0.53
N ILE A 144 -7.70 19.06 -0.03
CA ILE A 144 -8.02 18.61 -1.39
C ILE A 144 -9.21 17.66 -1.26
N PRO A 145 -10.43 18.09 -1.64
CA PRO A 145 -11.60 17.23 -1.51
C PRO A 145 -11.51 16.09 -2.52
N PHE A 146 -11.82 14.88 -2.05
CA PHE A 146 -11.89 13.70 -2.91
C PHE A 146 -13.05 12.79 -2.48
N THR A 147 -13.62 12.07 -3.45
CA THR A 147 -14.72 11.14 -3.18
C THR A 147 -14.18 9.88 -2.54
N ARG A 148 -14.54 9.66 -1.27
CA ARG A 148 -14.25 8.41 -0.56
C ARG A 148 -15.15 7.31 -1.12
N LYS A 149 -14.55 6.22 -1.61
CA LYS A 149 -15.31 5.06 -2.08
C LYS A 149 -15.51 4.08 -0.93
N ASN A 150 -16.77 3.85 -0.54
CA ASN A 150 -17.15 2.81 0.41
C ASN A 150 -17.00 1.44 -0.26
N LEU A 151 -15.81 0.86 -0.20
CA LEU A 151 -15.66 -0.56 -0.48
C LEU A 151 -16.03 -1.35 0.77
N PHE A 152 -16.64 -2.53 0.60
CA PHE A 152 -16.91 -3.47 1.68
C PHE A 152 -15.60 -3.82 2.39
N ARG A 153 -15.41 -3.25 3.57
CA ARG A 153 -14.29 -3.60 4.44
C ARG A 153 -14.73 -4.70 5.38
N ILE A 154 -14.15 -5.88 5.20
CA ILE A 154 -14.27 -6.95 6.18
C ILE A 154 -13.42 -6.49 7.39
N ASN A 155 -14.05 -6.18 8.52
CA ASN A 155 -13.43 -5.82 9.81
C ASN A 155 -12.72 -4.44 9.96
N LYS A 156 -13.20 -3.34 9.36
CA LYS A 156 -12.70 -2.00 9.72
C LYS A 156 -13.80 -1.02 10.11
N TRP A 157 -13.53 -0.23 11.15
CA TRP A 157 -14.36 0.90 11.55
C TRP A 157 -14.26 2.04 10.51
N PRO A 158 -15.32 2.83 10.33
CA PRO A 158 -15.42 3.87 9.30
C PRO A 158 -14.66 5.16 9.65
N GLU A 159 -13.50 5.05 10.31
CA GLU A 159 -12.65 6.23 10.51
C GLU A 159 -11.96 6.60 9.20
N ASP A 160 -11.83 7.89 8.98
CA ASP A 160 -11.28 8.48 7.77
C ASP A 160 -9.84 8.00 7.54
N ASP A 161 -9.60 7.15 6.52
CA ASP A 161 -8.29 6.52 6.32
C ASP A 161 -7.13 7.50 6.18
N TYR A 162 -7.41 8.63 5.55
CA TYR A 162 -6.48 9.74 5.38
C TYR A 162 -7.19 11.00 4.91
N ASN A 163 -6.47 12.11 4.99
CA ASN A 163 -6.79 13.38 4.34
C ASN A 163 -5.60 13.82 3.47
N ILE A 164 -5.90 14.63 2.46
CA ILE A 164 -4.91 15.24 1.58
C ILE A 164 -5.05 16.75 1.69
N TYR A 165 -3.92 17.44 1.83
CA TYR A 165 -3.86 18.90 1.88
C TYR A 165 -2.82 19.43 0.88
N GLU A 166 -3.02 20.65 0.43
CA GLU A 166 -2.08 21.44 -0.35
C GLU A 166 -1.67 22.67 0.46
N VAL A 167 -0.39 23.00 0.51
CA VAL A 167 0.11 24.21 1.15
C VAL A 167 -0.11 25.41 0.23
N ILE A 168 -0.75 26.46 0.72
CA ILE A 168 -1.00 27.72 -0.02
C ILE A 168 0.15 28.70 0.21
#